data_AF-A0A920IB43-F1
#
_entry.id   AF-A0A920IB43-F1
#
_cell.length_a   1.000
_cell.length_b   1.000
_cell.length_c   1.000
_cell.angle_alpha   90.00
_cell.angle_beta   90.00
_cell.angle_gamma   90.00
#
_symmetry.space_group_name_H-M   'P 1'
#
loop_
_entity.id
_entity.type
_entity.pdbx_description
1 polymer ?
#
loop_
_entity_poly.entity_id
_entity_poly.type
_entity_poly.pdbx_seq_one_letter_code
_entity_poly.pdbx_strand_id
1 'polypeptide(L)'
;MLGGNKVRGFDGSGIGPRDNTSEGAVGGNQYYAGSFEIISNVGLNPDLGMRWTLFADYGSVWGTDFPTGVLGAEDDSMRQSIGFGILWDTAIGPLSFYWADPVSNQTYDKLREFQFTIGTRL
;
A
#
# COMPACT_ATOMS: atom_id res chain seq x y z
N MET A 1 0.47 11.53 -3.45
CA MET A 1 -0.52 10.43 -3.33
C MET A 1 0.19 9.20 -2.77
N LEU A 2 -0.46 8.42 -1.90
CA LEU A 2 0.15 7.28 -1.22
C LEU A 2 -0.78 6.04 -1.26
N GLY A 3 -0.21 4.84 -1.13
CA GLY A 3 -0.92 3.55 -1.23
C GLY A 3 -0.25 2.58 -2.22
N GLY A 4 -0.91 1.47 -2.55
CA GLY A 4 -0.35 0.41 -3.39
C GLY A 4 0.90 -0.22 -2.75
N ASN A 5 2.00 -0.29 -3.50
CA ASN A 5 3.25 -0.91 -3.04
C ASN A 5 3.98 -0.14 -1.92
N LYS A 6 3.58 1.11 -1.61
CA LYS A 6 4.19 1.90 -0.52
C LYS A 6 3.54 1.65 0.83
N VAL A 7 2.21 1.47 0.84
CA VAL A 7 1.41 1.12 2.01
C VAL A 7 0.36 0.13 1.52
N ARG A 8 0.66 -1.16 1.66
CA ARG A 8 -0.20 -2.26 1.18
C ARG A 8 -1.52 -2.22 1.96
N GLY A 9 -2.59 -2.76 1.37
CA GLY A 9 -3.95 -2.65 1.94
C GLY A 9 -4.70 -1.40 1.53
N PHE A 10 -4.01 -0.41 0.95
CA PHE A 10 -4.61 0.76 0.31
C PHE A 10 -4.41 0.67 -1.20
N ASP A 11 -5.39 1.19 -1.95
CA ASP A 11 -5.31 1.26 -3.41
C ASP A 11 -4.14 2.18 -3.86
N GLY A 12 -3.75 2.12 -5.13
CA GLY A 12 -2.88 3.12 -5.74
C GLY A 12 -3.50 4.49 -5.58
N SER A 13 -2.79 5.41 -4.90
CA SER A 13 -3.35 6.70 -4.49
C SER A 13 -4.57 6.57 -3.56
N GLY A 14 -4.62 5.50 -2.76
CA GLY A 14 -5.67 5.18 -1.80
C GLY A 14 -5.70 6.11 -0.58
N ILE A 15 -4.54 6.61 -0.16
CA ILE A 15 -4.34 7.48 1.01
C ILE A 15 -4.12 8.92 0.54
N GLY A 16 -4.82 9.86 1.18
CA GLY A 16 -4.57 11.29 1.07
C GLY A 16 -5.82 12.16 0.88
N PRO A 17 -5.63 13.47 0.64
CA PRO A 17 -6.71 14.37 0.38
C PRO A 17 -7.49 13.97 -0.88
N ARG A 18 -8.81 14.09 -0.82
CA ARG A 18 -9.72 13.71 -1.91
C ARG A 18 -10.77 14.76 -2.19
N ASP A 19 -11.13 14.88 -3.46
CA ASP A 19 -12.25 15.70 -3.87
C ASP A 19 -13.57 15.15 -3.31
N ASN A 20 -14.39 16.00 -2.71
CA ASN A 20 -15.63 15.61 -2.03
C ASN A 20 -16.74 15.19 -3.02
N THR A 21 -16.62 15.51 -4.30
CA THR A 21 -17.65 15.23 -5.32
C THR A 21 -17.32 13.99 -6.15
N SER A 22 -16.09 13.93 -6.66
CA SER A 22 -15.58 12.86 -7.52
C SER A 22 -14.89 11.73 -6.74
N GLU A 23 -14.62 11.93 -5.45
CA GLU A 23 -13.82 11.03 -4.60
C GLU A 23 -12.40 10.75 -5.13
N GLY A 24 -11.95 11.52 -6.12
CA GLY A 24 -10.63 11.41 -6.72
C GLY A 24 -9.54 11.88 -5.77
N ALA A 25 -8.40 11.21 -5.77
CA ALA A 25 -7.24 11.68 -5.01
C ALA A 25 -6.69 12.96 -5.63
N VAL A 26 -6.62 14.04 -4.85
CA VAL A 26 -6.10 15.35 -5.33
C VAL A 26 -4.61 15.51 -5.06
N GLY A 27 -4.02 14.61 -4.28
CA GLY A 27 -2.62 14.68 -3.89
C GLY A 27 -2.36 15.62 -2.71
N GLY A 28 -1.13 15.60 -2.24
CA GLY A 28 -0.66 16.41 -1.13
C GLY A 28 0.84 16.66 -1.27
N ASN A 29 1.28 17.75 -0.68
CA ASN A 29 2.63 18.30 -0.77
C ASN A 29 3.57 17.77 0.31
N GLN A 30 2.99 17.20 1.39
CA GLN A 30 3.72 16.61 2.49
C GLN A 30 3.36 15.13 2.59
N TYR A 31 4.35 14.27 2.78
CA TYR A 31 4.11 12.86 3.01
C TYR A 31 5.23 12.21 3.83
N TYR A 32 4.87 11.15 4.55
CA TYR A 32 5.82 10.17 5.07
C TYR A 32 5.30 8.76 4.81
N ALA A 33 6.21 7.81 4.66
CA ALA A 33 5.87 6.41 4.56
C ALA A 33 7.04 5.57 5.08
N GLY A 34 6.72 4.43 5.68
CA GLY A 34 7.69 3.45 6.13
C GLY A 34 7.09 2.05 6.12
N SER A 35 7.97 1.06 6.10
CA SER A 35 7.60 -0.34 6.11
C SER A 35 8.58 -1.13 6.95
N PHE A 36 8.06 -2.04 7.75
CA PHE A 36 8.81 -3.10 8.39
C PHE A 36 8.43 -4.42 7.74
N GLU A 37 9.42 -5.15 7.23
CA GLU A 37 9.19 -6.36 6.48
C GLU A 37 10.14 -7.47 6.91
N ILE A 38 9.59 -8.67 7.10
CA ILE A 38 10.31 -9.91 7.36
C ILE A 38 10.06 -10.84 6.18
N ILE A 39 11.11 -11.17 5.44
CA ILE A 39 11.05 -12.09 4.30
C ILE A 39 11.82 -13.36 4.65
N SER A 40 11.23 -14.51 4.38
CA SER A 40 11.87 -15.79 4.63
C SER A 40 11.33 -16.89 3.71
N ASN A 41 12.12 -17.94 3.54
CA ASN A 41 11.73 -19.20 2.87
C ASN A 41 11.69 -20.38 3.86
N VAL A 42 11.80 -20.11 5.16
CA VAL A 42 11.74 -21.16 6.19
C VAL A 42 10.42 -21.92 6.08
N GLY A 43 10.50 -23.25 6.05
CA GLY A 43 9.35 -24.14 5.89
C GLY A 43 8.90 -24.37 4.45
N LEU A 44 9.54 -23.74 3.46
CA LEU A 44 9.29 -23.95 2.04
C LEU A 44 10.45 -24.70 1.39
N ASN A 45 10.16 -25.44 0.31
CA ASN A 45 11.22 -26.05 -0.50
C ASN A 45 11.98 -24.94 -1.28
N PRO A 46 13.30 -24.78 -1.10
CA PRO A 46 14.10 -23.79 -1.81
C PRO A 46 13.98 -23.86 -3.34
N ASP A 47 13.74 -25.06 -3.89
CA ASP A 47 13.64 -25.28 -5.33
C ASP A 47 12.38 -24.65 -5.95
N LEU A 48 11.38 -24.29 -5.13
CA LEU A 48 10.14 -23.65 -5.61
C LEU A 48 10.33 -22.16 -5.94
N GLY A 49 11.44 -21.54 -5.52
CA GLY A 49 11.64 -20.09 -5.67
C GLY A 49 10.61 -19.28 -4.88
N MET A 50 10.00 -19.87 -3.86
CA MET A 50 8.95 -19.24 -3.04
C MET A 50 9.53 -18.70 -1.74
N ARG A 51 9.12 -17.48 -1.38
CA ARG A 51 9.36 -16.83 -0.11
C ARG A 51 8.03 -16.34 0.43
N TRP A 52 7.87 -16.37 1.74
CA TRP A 52 6.79 -15.66 2.42
C TRP A 52 7.32 -14.35 3.00
N THR A 53 6.41 -13.40 3.18
CA THR A 53 6.71 -12.14 3.85
C THR A 53 5.63 -11.81 4.87
N LEU A 54 6.03 -11.21 5.97
CA LEU A 54 5.16 -10.53 6.93
C LEU A 54 5.55 -9.07 6.94
N PHE A 55 4.57 -8.17 6.93
CA PHE A 55 4.85 -6.75 6.87
C PHE A 55 3.92 -5.94 7.76
N ALA A 56 4.43 -4.77 8.15
CA ALA A 56 3.68 -3.68 8.73
C ALA A 56 4.07 -2.39 8.00
N ASP A 57 3.11 -1.79 7.31
CA ASP A 57 3.31 -0.55 6.55
C ASP A 57 2.61 0.59 7.27
N TYR A 58 3.17 1.79 7.14
CA TYR A 58 2.54 3.00 7.65
C TYR A 58 2.87 4.19 6.76
N GLY A 59 2.00 5.19 6.78
CA GLY A 59 2.27 6.45 6.12
C GLY A 59 1.09 7.41 6.12
N SER A 60 1.35 8.61 5.65
CA SER A 60 0.34 9.66 5.48
C SER A 60 0.77 10.60 4.37
N VAL A 61 -0.20 11.27 3.75
CA VAL A 61 0.03 12.34 2.78
C VAL A 61 -1.05 13.39 2.98
N TRP A 62 -0.67 14.66 3.05
CA TRP A 62 -1.55 15.79 3.35
C TRP A 62 -1.00 17.09 2.73
N GLY A 63 -1.73 18.18 2.94
CA GLY A 63 -1.38 19.53 2.51
C GLY A 63 -1.56 19.70 1.00
N THR A 64 -2.77 20.05 0.56
CA THR A 64 -3.06 20.32 -0.86
C THR A 64 -3.10 21.82 -1.15
N ASP A 65 -2.66 22.23 -2.33
CA ASP A 65 -2.73 23.64 -2.78
C ASP A 65 -4.17 24.09 -3.10
N PHE A 66 -5.12 23.15 -3.16
CA PHE A 66 -6.53 23.40 -3.46
C PHE A 66 -7.45 22.81 -2.38
N PRO A 67 -7.50 23.39 -1.16
CA PRO A 67 -8.23 22.80 -0.03
C PRO A 67 -9.76 22.90 -0.14
N THR A 68 -10.29 23.78 -0.99
CA THR A 68 -11.74 23.98 -1.15
C THR A 68 -12.39 22.76 -1.79
N GLY A 69 -13.39 22.17 -1.12
CA GLY A 69 -14.09 21.00 -1.64
C GLY A 69 -13.31 19.69 -1.50
N VAL A 70 -12.26 19.67 -0.67
CA VAL A 70 -11.40 18.51 -0.44
C VAL A 70 -11.60 17.95 0.97
N LEU A 71 -11.86 16.65 1.07
CA LEU A 71 -11.81 15.88 2.30
C LEU A 71 -10.37 15.58 2.68
N GLY A 72 -10.02 15.80 3.94
CA GLY A 72 -8.69 15.47 4.46
C GLY A 72 -7.56 16.37 3.93
N ALA A 73 -7.84 17.61 3.53
CA ALA A 73 -6.86 18.53 2.95
C ALA A 73 -5.58 18.68 3.80
N GLU A 74 -5.72 18.80 5.12
CA GLU A 74 -4.63 18.90 6.10
C GLU A 74 -4.61 17.72 7.07
N ASP A 75 -5.23 16.59 6.69
CA ASP A 75 -5.28 15.42 7.56
C ASP A 75 -3.97 14.63 7.50
N ASP A 76 -3.12 14.86 8.49
CA ASP A 76 -1.85 14.18 8.67
C ASP A 76 -1.98 12.82 9.38
N SER A 77 -3.19 12.36 9.68
CA SER A 77 -3.43 11.10 10.40
C SER A 77 -2.65 9.92 9.82
N MET A 78 -1.99 9.15 10.68
CA MET A 78 -1.19 8.02 10.25
C MET A 78 -2.07 6.86 9.79
N ARG A 79 -1.94 6.44 8.52
CA ARG A 79 -2.52 5.20 8.02
C ARG A 79 -1.56 4.07 8.26
N GLN A 80 -2.10 2.91 8.63
CA GLN A 80 -1.32 1.73 8.98
C GLN A 80 -1.99 0.48 8.45
N SER A 81 -1.18 -0.48 8.03
CA SER A 81 -1.63 -1.80 7.66
C SER A 81 -0.63 -2.86 8.11
N ILE A 82 -1.14 -4.06 8.35
CA ILE A 82 -0.32 -5.25 8.58
C ILE A 82 -0.74 -6.31 7.60
N GLY A 83 0.16 -7.23 7.26
CA GLY A 83 -0.21 -8.27 6.33
C GLY A 83 0.85 -9.31 6.12
N PHE A 84 0.54 -10.21 5.21
CA PHE A 84 1.44 -11.26 4.76
C PHE A 84 1.41 -11.37 3.25
N GLY A 85 2.43 -12.00 2.69
CA GLY A 85 2.51 -12.19 1.26
C GLY A 85 3.33 -13.40 0.86
N ILE A 86 3.21 -13.74 -0.41
CA ILE A 86 4.00 -14.77 -1.08
C ILE A 86 4.72 -14.11 -2.23
N LEU A 87 6.04 -14.23 -2.25
CA LEU A 87 6.90 -13.86 -3.36
C LEU A 87 7.32 -15.14 -4.06
N TRP A 88 7.07 -15.24 -5.36
CA TRP A 88 7.30 -16.44 -6.14
C TRP A 88 8.06 -16.12 -7.41
N ASP A 89 9.30 -16.57 -7.45
CA ASP A 89 10.16 -16.47 -8.63
C ASP A 89 9.78 -17.60 -9.60
N THR A 90 9.03 -17.26 -10.66
CA THR A 90 8.58 -18.23 -11.68
C THR A 90 9.41 -18.14 -12.97
N ALA A 91 9.27 -19.14 -13.84
CA ALA A 91 9.91 -19.15 -15.16
C ALA A 91 9.51 -17.96 -16.05
N ILE A 92 8.32 -17.39 -15.83
CA ILE A 92 7.80 -16.26 -16.62
C ILE A 92 8.03 -14.89 -15.96
N GLY A 93 8.52 -14.86 -14.71
CA GLY A 93 8.80 -13.63 -13.97
C GLY A 93 8.49 -13.74 -12.47
N PRO A 94 8.92 -12.74 -11.68
CA PRO A 94 8.56 -12.67 -10.26
C PRO A 94 7.07 -12.33 -10.11
N LEU A 95 6.36 -13.18 -9.37
CA LEU A 95 4.99 -12.95 -8.93
C LEU A 95 5.01 -12.56 -7.45
N SER A 96 4.20 -11.59 -7.06
CA SER A 96 3.99 -11.27 -5.65
C SER A 96 2.51 -11.16 -5.33
N PHE A 97 2.09 -11.79 -4.25
CA PHE A 97 0.74 -11.78 -3.71
C PHE A 97 0.79 -11.23 -2.30
N TYR A 98 -0.07 -10.27 -1.98
CA TYR A 98 -0.16 -9.66 -0.66
C TYR A 98 -1.60 -9.66 -0.17
N TRP A 99 -1.77 -9.98 1.11
CA TRP A 99 -3.00 -9.81 1.87
C TRP A 99 -2.69 -8.86 3.02
N ALA A 100 -3.33 -7.70 3.01
CA ALA A 100 -3.11 -6.63 3.96
C ALA A 100 -4.43 -6.24 4.64
N ASP A 101 -4.36 -6.06 5.95
CA ASP A 101 -5.43 -5.55 6.78
C ASP A 101 -5.11 -4.08 7.17
N PRO A 102 -5.89 -3.09 6.69
CA PRO A 102 -5.73 -1.68 7.03
C PRO A 102 -6.23 -1.38 8.46
N VAL A 103 -5.36 -1.60 9.45
CA VAL A 103 -5.66 -1.41 10.89
C VAL A 103 -6.05 0.04 11.23
N SER A 104 -5.50 1.01 10.51
CA SER A 104 -5.84 2.43 10.67
C SER A 104 -6.09 3.08 9.31
N ASN A 105 -7.34 3.47 9.08
CA ASN A 105 -7.81 4.10 7.84
C ASN A 105 -8.78 5.26 8.15
N GLN A 106 -9.05 6.09 7.14
CA GLN A 106 -10.11 7.09 7.16
C GLN A 106 -11.27 6.71 6.26
N THR A 107 -12.44 7.30 6.51
CA THR A 107 -13.68 7.01 5.76
C THR A 107 -13.61 7.30 4.27
N TYR A 108 -12.71 8.21 3.87
CA TYR A 108 -12.46 8.57 2.47
C TYR A 108 -11.27 7.82 1.87
N ASP A 109 -10.54 6.99 2.62
CA ASP A 109 -9.45 6.21 2.05
C ASP A 109 -10.00 5.10 1.14
N LYS A 110 -9.26 4.77 0.05
CA LYS A 110 -9.62 3.64 -0.82
C LYS A 110 -8.75 2.44 -0.47
N LEU A 111 -9.42 1.37 -0.04
CA LEU A 111 -8.78 0.15 0.42
C LEU A 111 -8.59 -0.85 -0.72
N ARG A 112 -7.53 -1.64 -0.62
CA ARG A 112 -7.23 -2.78 -1.49
C ARG A 112 -6.45 -3.83 -0.70
N GLU A 113 -7.19 -4.69 -0.02
CA GLU A 113 -6.68 -5.72 0.90
C GLU A 113 -5.89 -6.81 0.18
N PHE A 114 -6.32 -7.22 -1.00
CA PHE A 114 -5.59 -8.18 -1.83
C PHE A 114 -4.91 -7.48 -3.01
N GLN A 115 -3.61 -7.73 -3.18
CA GLN A 115 -2.82 -7.19 -4.28
C GLN A 115 -2.00 -8.31 -4.91
N PHE A 116 -1.96 -8.32 -6.25
CA PHE A 116 -1.04 -9.16 -7.00
C PHE A 116 -0.23 -8.30 -7.96
N THR A 117 1.02 -8.68 -8.20
CA THR A 117 1.88 -8.02 -9.18
C THR A 117 2.67 -9.07 -9.94
N ILE A 118 2.83 -8.82 -11.24
CA ILE A 118 3.68 -9.59 -12.13
C ILE A 118 4.81 -8.66 -12.55
N GLY A 119 6.01 -8.92 -12.04
CA GLY A 119 7.19 -8.19 -12.47
C GLY A 119 7.75 -8.78 -13.77
N THR A 120 8.44 -7.95 -14.54
CA THR A 120 9.24 -8.36 -15.69
C THR A 120 10.71 -8.43 -15.30
N ARG A 121 11.44 -9.44 -15.78
CA ARG A 121 12.92 -9.42 -15.76
C ARG A 121 13.36 -8.51 -16.90
N LEU A 122 14.08 -7.42 -16.59
CA LEU A 122 14.85 -6.66 -17.57
C LEU A 122 16.16 -7.39 -17.86
#